data_AF-L0DD33-F1
#
_entry.id   AF-L0DD33-F1
#
_cell.length_a   1.000
_cell.length_b   1.000
_cell.length_c   1.000
_cell.angle_alpha   90.00
_cell.angle_beta   90.00
_cell.angle_gamma   90.00
#
_symmetry.space_group_name_H-M   'P 1'
#
loop_
_entity.id
_entity.type
_entity.pdbx_description
1 polymer ?
#
loop_
_entity_poly.entity_id
_entity_poly.type
_entity_poly.pdbx_seq_one_letter_code
_entity_poly.pdbx_strand_id
1 'polypeptide(L)'
;MSATTMPASRSLRASLWPWLILGFAAVMAVWHATDFPDDLDAEFPRVQRPTFSRRPPPAYRLAEPGDTLDRAAIYLAAAAIVLAAAGAWGTRDRFGLWTASLGLSCAALWHASTPGPTFDGWHGMGWREIFDPVAPPLLRIGLAATAIALGLVVVISVLRKRSEWASLIERGRTARILGLLSLAAVLVLLRQFEIPGVEPVGYWPRWSFLLGLLAFDLALLKAIPKPPAPSRIRVATSLGLSSLVWFALVAGGIGLTWYHRPLSRLRTIVPGKIYISAMPTKRGLEVAQGRHHFKTIINLFPEDTPLRSPILPDELQFAKENGIQYVGSPADEESSNQFLDQTLALAQDPNAWPILVHCHGCMDRTPAWMGIYRFIVQGKPLNEILAEIEGHRGYRPKASVTLLYNRVLPPRAPERYAADPTAKLLKECAKGTPDPALQAKGARRRRANQEAVPRVSRRMGPRAQLPNLTPSRRSLEYQKTLSDPHLHKSAPLS
;
A
#
# COMPACT_ATOMS: atom_id res chain seq x y z
N MET A 1 33.87 -21.18 -56.63
CA MET A 1 33.38 -19.92 -56.03
C MET A 1 32.67 -20.26 -54.73
N SER A 2 33.39 -20.21 -53.62
CA SER A 2 32.82 -20.48 -52.29
C SER A 2 32.03 -19.24 -51.87
N ALA A 3 30.71 -19.38 -51.78
CA ALA A 3 29.84 -18.34 -51.27
C ALA A 3 30.20 -18.10 -49.80
N THR A 4 30.99 -17.06 -49.54
CA THR A 4 31.24 -16.52 -48.21
C THR A 4 29.91 -16.08 -47.65
N THR A 5 29.27 -16.97 -46.90
CA THR A 5 28.05 -16.69 -46.16
C THR A 5 28.41 -15.65 -45.12
N MET A 6 28.10 -14.38 -45.42
CA MET A 6 28.19 -13.27 -44.48
C MET A 6 27.57 -13.76 -43.16
N PRO A 7 28.32 -13.77 -42.04
CA PRO A 7 27.77 -14.19 -40.76
C PRO A 7 26.57 -13.31 -40.49
N ALA A 8 25.38 -13.92 -40.56
CA ALA A 8 24.12 -13.25 -40.39
C ALA A 8 24.23 -12.37 -39.16
N SER A 9 23.98 -11.07 -39.35
CA SER A 9 23.91 -10.07 -38.29
C SER A 9 22.81 -10.48 -37.31
N ARG A 10 23.13 -11.45 -36.43
CA ARG A 10 22.34 -11.76 -35.25
C ARG A 10 22.29 -10.47 -34.47
N SER A 11 21.15 -9.81 -34.64
CA SER A 11 21.05 -8.38 -34.51
C SER A 11 21.40 -7.98 -33.10
N LEU A 12 22.14 -6.88 -32.95
CA LEU A 12 22.38 -6.21 -31.67
C LEU A 12 21.11 -6.17 -30.79
N ARG A 13 19.93 -6.02 -31.42
CA ARG A 13 18.60 -6.08 -30.81
C ARG A 13 18.35 -7.33 -29.96
N ALA A 14 18.73 -8.52 -30.44
CA ALA A 14 18.53 -9.78 -29.71
C ALA A 14 19.32 -9.85 -28.39
N SER A 15 20.38 -9.06 -28.25
CA SER A 15 21.17 -8.99 -27.02
C SER A 15 20.80 -7.85 -26.08
N LEU A 16 20.23 -6.76 -26.61
CA LEU A 16 19.95 -5.54 -25.86
C LEU A 16 18.56 -5.54 -25.21
N TRP A 17 17.60 -6.32 -25.70
CA TRP A 17 16.21 -6.27 -25.21
C TRP A 17 16.06 -6.47 -23.67
N PRO A 18 16.81 -7.34 -22.96
CA PRO A 18 16.65 -7.46 -21.51
C PRO A 18 17.06 -6.18 -20.78
N TRP A 19 18.11 -5.53 -21.28
CA TRP A 19 18.63 -4.28 -20.73
C TRP A 19 17.69 -3.11 -21.01
N LEU A 20 16.98 -3.10 -22.14
CA LEU A 20 15.95 -2.11 -22.42
C LEU A 20 14.76 -2.24 -21.45
N ILE A 21 14.32 -3.47 -21.15
CA ILE A 21 13.26 -3.71 -20.16
C ILE A 21 13.69 -3.23 -18.76
N LEU A 22 14.91 -3.59 -18.35
CA LEU A 22 15.47 -3.15 -17.06
C LEU A 22 15.62 -1.62 -17.00
N GLY A 23 16.14 -1.01 -18.06
CA GLY A 23 16.30 0.45 -18.16
C GLY A 23 14.95 1.16 -18.07
N PHE A 24 13.92 0.65 -18.74
CA PHE A 24 12.58 1.21 -18.65
C PHE A 24 12.01 1.13 -17.22
N ALA A 25 12.13 -0.03 -16.55
CA ALA A 25 11.70 -0.17 -15.17
C ALA A 25 12.47 0.75 -14.21
N ALA A 26 13.77 0.93 -14.43
CA ALA A 26 14.60 1.85 -13.64
C ALA A 26 14.20 3.32 -13.85
N VAL A 27 13.86 3.72 -15.09
CA VAL A 27 13.34 5.06 -15.39
C VAL A 27 12.04 5.33 -14.63
N MET A 28 11.13 4.35 -14.54
CA MET A 28 9.91 4.50 -13.75
C MET A 28 10.20 4.71 -12.25
N ALA A 29 11.19 3.99 -11.70
CA ALA A 29 11.62 4.17 -10.32
C ALA A 29 12.15 5.59 -10.08
N VAL A 30 13.00 6.10 -10.98
CA VAL A 30 13.51 7.47 -10.86
C VAL A 30 12.38 8.48 -10.99
N TRP A 31 11.50 8.32 -11.98
CA TRP A 31 10.38 9.23 -12.21
C TRP A 31 9.49 9.37 -10.98
N HIS A 32 9.08 8.27 -10.34
CA HIS A 32 8.30 8.31 -9.11
C HIS A 32 9.01 9.00 -7.93
N ALA A 33 10.34 8.98 -7.90
CA ALA A 33 11.14 9.64 -6.86
C ALA A 33 11.39 11.13 -7.12
N THR A 34 11.13 11.62 -8.32
CA THR A 34 11.43 13.00 -8.74
C THR A 34 10.22 13.82 -9.19
N ASP A 35 9.15 13.17 -9.65
CA ASP A 35 7.96 13.83 -10.20
C ASP A 35 6.99 14.26 -9.10
N PHE A 36 6.85 15.56 -8.88
CA PHE A 36 5.90 16.11 -7.92
C PHE A 36 4.55 16.32 -8.61
N PRO A 37 3.46 15.66 -8.14
CA PRO A 37 2.15 15.85 -8.74
C PRO A 37 1.63 17.27 -8.52
N ASP A 38 1.19 17.92 -9.60
CA ASP A 38 0.56 19.26 -9.61
C ASP A 38 -0.96 19.21 -9.80
N ASP A 39 -1.60 18.09 -9.47
CA ASP A 39 -3.05 17.91 -9.55
C ASP A 39 -3.86 18.96 -8.76
N LEU A 40 -5.00 19.39 -9.30
CA LEU A 40 -5.94 20.24 -8.56
C LEU A 40 -6.90 19.38 -7.74
N ASP A 41 -7.30 19.86 -6.57
CA ASP A 41 -8.36 19.21 -5.80
C ASP A 41 -9.70 19.48 -6.50
N ALA A 42 -10.39 18.43 -6.96
CA ALA A 42 -11.63 18.59 -7.70
C ALA A 42 -12.76 19.19 -6.85
N GLU A 43 -12.73 19.02 -5.53
CA GLU A 43 -13.74 19.54 -4.59
C GLU A 43 -13.49 21.02 -4.29
N PHE A 44 -12.22 21.42 -4.18
CA PHE A 44 -11.81 22.80 -3.88
C PHE A 44 -10.64 23.25 -4.77
N PRO A 45 -10.84 23.45 -6.08
CA PRO A 45 -9.76 23.69 -7.04
C PRO A 45 -9.02 25.01 -6.81
N ARG A 46 -9.60 25.93 -6.03
CA ARG A 46 -9.00 27.24 -5.68
C ARG A 46 -8.08 27.18 -4.47
N VAL A 47 -8.12 26.10 -3.68
CA VAL A 47 -7.23 25.95 -2.53
C VAL A 47 -5.89 25.43 -3.05
N GLN A 48 -4.83 26.21 -2.84
CA GLN A 48 -3.49 25.77 -3.19
C GLN A 48 -3.03 24.66 -2.25
N ARG A 49 -2.34 23.65 -2.79
CA ARG A 49 -1.85 22.50 -2.03
C ARG A 49 -0.33 22.43 -2.18
N PRO A 50 0.45 23.13 -1.35
CA PRO A 50 1.89 22.96 -1.35
C PRO A 50 2.25 21.54 -0.90
N THR A 51 3.42 21.06 -1.33
CA THR A 51 4.00 19.81 -0.85
C THR A 51 4.92 20.11 0.33
N PHE A 52 4.75 19.38 1.42
CA PHE A 52 5.51 19.56 2.67
C PHE A 52 6.64 18.55 2.84
N SER A 53 6.52 17.39 2.21
CA SER A 53 7.52 16.33 2.21
C SER A 53 8.69 16.65 1.26
N ARG A 54 9.88 16.15 1.58
CA ARG A 54 11.12 16.38 0.80
C ARG A 54 11.13 15.69 -0.56
N ARG A 55 10.25 14.71 -0.76
CA ARG A 55 10.15 13.85 -1.94
C ARG A 55 8.70 13.80 -2.39
N PRO A 56 8.41 13.43 -3.64
CA PRO A 56 7.04 13.27 -4.08
C PRO A 56 6.25 12.34 -3.16
N PRO A 57 5.04 12.72 -2.71
CA PRO A 57 4.20 11.85 -1.87
C PRO A 57 4.01 10.42 -2.43
N PRO A 58 3.84 10.18 -3.75
CA PRO A 58 3.75 8.82 -4.28
C PRO A 58 4.96 7.94 -3.97
N ALA A 59 6.15 8.50 -3.86
CA ALA A 59 7.36 7.76 -3.50
C ALA A 59 7.25 7.18 -2.08
N TYR A 60 6.73 7.94 -1.11
CA TYR A 60 6.50 7.44 0.25
C TYR A 60 5.49 6.31 0.27
N ARG A 61 4.44 6.42 -0.55
CA ARG A 61 3.43 5.36 -0.65
C ARG A 61 3.98 4.07 -1.23
N LEU A 62 4.84 4.19 -2.23
CA LEU A 62 5.58 3.09 -2.83
C LEU A 62 6.74 2.59 -1.95
N ALA A 63 7.02 3.27 -0.83
CA ALA A 63 7.98 2.82 0.16
C ALA A 63 7.32 1.94 1.24
N GLU A 64 5.99 1.89 1.32
CA GLU A 64 5.28 1.09 2.32
C GLU A 64 5.27 -0.43 2.02
N PRO A 65 5.85 -1.28 2.88
CA PRO A 65 5.63 -2.73 2.90
C PRO A 65 4.21 -3.18 2.51
N GLY A 66 4.05 -4.14 1.62
CA GLY A 66 2.78 -4.68 1.15
C GLY A 66 2.06 -3.84 0.10
N ASP A 67 2.69 -2.81 -0.46
CA ASP A 67 2.14 -2.03 -1.57
C ASP A 67 2.32 -2.70 -2.95
N THR A 68 2.13 -1.92 -4.02
CA THR A 68 2.32 -2.31 -5.42
C THR A 68 3.69 -2.92 -5.75
N LEU A 69 4.80 -2.43 -5.20
CA LEU A 69 6.14 -2.97 -5.46
C LEU A 69 6.30 -4.38 -4.90
N ASP A 70 5.75 -4.66 -3.71
CA ASP A 70 5.84 -6.02 -3.14
C ASP A 70 4.94 -6.98 -3.92
N ARG A 71 3.77 -6.53 -4.39
CA ARG A 71 2.94 -7.32 -5.31
C ARG A 71 3.66 -7.61 -6.61
N ALA A 72 4.35 -6.63 -7.19
CA ALA A 72 5.17 -6.83 -8.38
C ALA A 72 6.31 -7.82 -8.12
N ALA A 73 6.96 -7.75 -6.96
CA ALA A 73 7.97 -8.69 -6.54
C ALA A 73 7.42 -10.12 -6.36
N ILE A 74 6.19 -10.28 -5.85
CA ILE A 74 5.49 -11.58 -5.78
C ILE A 74 5.29 -12.15 -7.19
N TYR A 75 4.84 -11.34 -8.16
CA TYR A 75 4.65 -11.80 -9.54
C TYR A 75 5.95 -12.30 -10.18
N LEU A 76 7.04 -11.53 -10.01
CA LEU A 76 8.37 -11.89 -10.53
C LEU A 76 8.93 -13.12 -9.82
N ALA A 77 8.90 -13.17 -8.49
CA ALA A 77 9.39 -14.33 -7.75
C ALA A 77 8.61 -15.62 -8.08
N ALA A 78 7.29 -15.53 -8.26
CA ALA A 78 6.48 -16.66 -8.74
C ALA A 78 6.87 -17.09 -10.16
N ALA A 79 7.14 -16.13 -11.06
CA ALA A 79 7.64 -16.44 -12.41
C ALA A 79 9.02 -17.11 -12.36
N ALA A 80 9.92 -16.64 -11.49
CA ALA A 80 11.22 -17.23 -11.24
C ALA A 80 11.13 -18.69 -10.80
N ILE A 81 10.17 -19.03 -9.93
CA ILE A 81 9.93 -20.42 -9.50
C ILE A 81 9.50 -21.27 -10.70
N VAL A 82 8.54 -20.81 -11.50
CA VAL A 82 8.04 -21.55 -12.66
C VAL A 82 9.13 -21.75 -13.72
N LEU A 83 9.90 -20.70 -14.03
CA LEU A 83 11.03 -20.77 -14.96
C LEU A 83 12.12 -21.72 -14.45
N ALA A 84 12.45 -21.65 -13.15
CA ALA A 84 13.45 -22.52 -12.55
C ALA A 84 13.02 -23.99 -12.56
N ALA A 85 11.75 -24.26 -12.22
CA ALA A 85 11.16 -25.60 -12.25
C ALA A 85 11.13 -26.16 -13.69
N ALA A 86 10.75 -25.36 -14.68
CA ALA A 86 10.77 -25.74 -16.08
C ALA A 86 12.19 -26.06 -16.57
N GLY A 87 13.18 -25.27 -16.17
CA GLY A 87 14.58 -25.52 -16.48
C GLY A 87 15.13 -26.79 -15.81
N ALA A 88 14.80 -27.02 -14.55
CA ALA A 88 15.17 -28.25 -13.83
C ALA A 88 14.55 -29.49 -14.49
N TRP A 89 13.27 -29.40 -14.86
CA TRP A 89 12.58 -30.47 -15.57
C TRP A 89 13.18 -30.75 -16.94
N GLY A 90 13.43 -29.69 -17.73
CA GLY A 90 13.95 -29.79 -19.09
C GLY A 90 15.37 -30.35 -19.18
N THR A 91 16.22 -30.03 -18.19
CA THR A 91 17.59 -30.57 -18.13
C THR A 91 17.67 -31.95 -17.50
N ARG A 92 16.63 -32.39 -16.77
CA ARG A 92 16.62 -33.60 -15.92
C ARG A 92 17.75 -33.63 -14.89
N ASP A 93 18.38 -32.48 -14.62
CA ASP A 93 19.48 -32.36 -13.65
C ASP A 93 18.90 -32.09 -12.27
N ARG A 94 18.70 -33.15 -11.48
CA ARG A 94 18.08 -33.06 -10.15
C ARG A 94 18.89 -32.21 -9.16
N PHE A 95 20.19 -32.04 -9.39
CA PHE A 95 21.10 -31.31 -8.49
C PHE A 95 21.96 -30.28 -9.23
N GLY A 96 21.38 -29.65 -10.26
CA GLY A 96 22.04 -28.64 -11.06
C GLY A 96 21.80 -27.20 -10.60
N LEU A 97 22.28 -26.25 -11.40
CA LEU A 97 22.06 -24.82 -11.18
C LEU A 97 20.58 -24.44 -11.19
N TRP A 98 19.73 -25.16 -11.92
CA TRP A 98 18.27 -24.93 -11.90
C TRP A 98 17.63 -25.23 -10.54
N THR A 99 18.13 -26.23 -9.82
CA THR A 99 17.70 -26.52 -8.44
C THR A 99 18.14 -25.39 -7.50
N ALA A 100 19.36 -24.85 -7.68
CA ALA A 100 19.81 -23.68 -6.93
C ALA A 100 18.93 -22.45 -7.25
N SER A 101 18.62 -22.20 -8.52
CA SER A 101 17.70 -21.14 -8.93
C SER A 101 16.33 -21.30 -8.30
N LEU A 102 15.78 -22.53 -8.24
CA LEU A 102 14.51 -22.81 -7.57
C LEU A 102 14.55 -22.46 -6.08
N GLY A 103 15.61 -22.85 -5.38
CA GLY A 103 15.82 -22.50 -3.97
C GLY A 103 15.87 -20.99 -3.73
N LEU A 104 16.61 -20.25 -4.57
CA LEU A 104 16.67 -18.79 -4.53
C LEU A 104 15.31 -18.14 -4.83
N SER A 105 14.58 -18.63 -5.83
CA SER A 105 13.25 -18.13 -6.19
C SER A 105 12.23 -18.35 -5.08
N CYS A 106 12.28 -19.49 -4.38
CA CYS A 106 11.44 -19.74 -3.20
C CYS A 106 11.75 -18.78 -2.05
N ALA A 107 13.04 -18.54 -1.77
CA ALA A 107 13.45 -17.58 -0.75
C ALA A 107 13.01 -16.14 -1.10
N ALA A 108 13.09 -15.78 -2.38
CA ALA A 108 12.62 -14.50 -2.90
C ALA A 108 11.08 -14.35 -2.79
N LEU A 109 10.31 -15.39 -3.13
CA LEU A 109 8.85 -15.35 -3.01
C LEU A 109 8.43 -15.17 -1.55
N TRP A 110 9.06 -15.89 -0.62
CA TRP A 110 8.82 -15.69 0.81
C TRP A 110 9.12 -14.25 1.21
N HIS A 111 10.29 -13.71 0.84
CA HIS A 111 10.68 -12.34 1.17
C HIS A 111 9.70 -11.30 0.60
N ALA A 112 9.23 -11.48 -0.64
CA ALA A 112 8.25 -10.59 -1.28
C ALA A 112 6.87 -10.66 -0.61
N SER A 113 6.48 -11.85 -0.14
CA SER A 113 5.18 -12.12 0.48
C SER A 113 5.10 -11.78 1.96
N THR A 114 6.25 -11.51 2.58
CA THR A 114 6.40 -11.19 4.01
C THR A 114 7.20 -9.89 4.20
N PRO A 115 6.73 -8.77 3.62
CA PRO A 115 7.50 -7.54 3.66
C PRO A 115 7.55 -6.99 5.08
N GLY A 116 8.76 -6.95 5.65
CA GLY A 116 9.03 -6.43 6.99
C GLY A 116 9.93 -5.18 6.98
N PRO A 117 9.92 -4.39 8.07
CA PRO A 117 9.07 -4.54 9.26
C PRO A 117 7.61 -4.10 9.00
N THR A 118 6.65 -4.58 9.79
CA THR A 118 5.28 -4.08 9.70
C THR A 118 5.15 -2.73 10.44
N PHE A 119 4.33 -1.83 9.92
CA PHE A 119 4.17 -0.46 10.48
C PHE A 119 3.34 -0.39 11.77
N ASP A 120 2.77 -1.52 12.17
CA ASP A 120 1.96 -1.65 13.37
C ASP A 120 2.78 -2.16 14.57
N GLY A 121 4.08 -2.41 14.39
CA GLY A 121 4.96 -2.92 15.43
C GLY A 121 4.82 -4.42 15.70
N TRP A 122 4.04 -5.14 14.88
CA TRP A 122 4.01 -6.59 14.90
C TRP A 122 5.30 -7.15 14.28
N HIS A 123 5.85 -8.23 14.84
CA HIS A 123 7.08 -8.82 14.32
C HIS A 123 6.90 -9.28 12.85
N GLY A 124 5.75 -9.87 12.50
CA GLY A 124 5.56 -10.42 11.14
C GLY A 124 6.18 -11.81 10.98
N MET A 125 6.42 -12.24 9.74
CA MET A 125 6.96 -13.57 9.41
C MET A 125 8.09 -13.49 8.37
N GLY A 126 8.70 -12.32 8.22
CA GLY A 126 9.81 -12.10 7.29
C GLY A 126 11.11 -12.72 7.77
N TRP A 127 12.10 -12.84 6.88
CA TRP A 127 13.43 -13.38 7.22
C TRP A 127 14.15 -12.60 8.33
N ARG A 128 13.85 -11.29 8.48
CA ARG A 128 14.43 -10.44 9.52
C ARG A 128 14.00 -10.87 10.94
N GLU A 129 12.85 -11.53 11.05
CA GLU A 129 12.29 -11.98 12.32
C GLU A 129 13.10 -13.07 13.00
N ILE A 130 14.01 -13.75 12.28
CA ILE A 130 14.98 -14.67 12.88
C ILE A 130 15.75 -13.99 14.02
N PHE A 131 16.05 -12.70 13.86
CA PHE A 131 16.84 -11.90 14.78
C PHE A 131 16.02 -10.96 15.67
N ASP A 132 14.70 -10.87 15.48
CA ASP A 132 13.85 -10.02 16.32
C ASP A 132 13.62 -10.70 17.69
N PRO A 133 14.03 -10.07 18.81
CA PRO A 133 13.79 -10.62 20.15
C PRO A 133 12.31 -10.64 20.56
N VAL A 134 11.44 -9.85 19.93
CA VAL A 134 9.99 -9.81 20.17
C VAL A 134 9.27 -10.95 19.47
N ALA A 135 9.86 -11.51 18.40
CA ALA A 135 9.26 -12.63 17.68
C ALA A 135 9.23 -13.92 18.52
N PRO A 136 8.14 -14.72 18.47
CA PRO A 136 8.05 -15.99 19.21
C PRO A 136 9.22 -16.95 18.88
N PRO A 137 9.83 -17.63 19.87
CA PRO A 137 10.98 -18.50 19.64
C PRO A 137 10.73 -19.60 18.58
N LEU A 138 9.55 -20.20 18.59
CA LEU A 138 9.17 -21.23 17.60
C LEU A 138 9.15 -20.68 16.17
N LEU A 139 8.67 -19.45 15.97
CA LEU A 139 8.68 -18.79 14.67
C LEU A 139 10.13 -18.55 14.22
N ARG A 140 10.97 -18.02 15.10
CA ARG A 140 12.39 -17.73 14.82
C ARG A 140 13.15 -18.99 14.42
N ILE A 141 12.97 -20.08 15.16
CA ILE A 141 13.58 -21.38 14.88
C ILE A 141 13.07 -21.93 13.54
N GLY A 142 11.77 -21.87 13.29
CA GLY A 142 11.18 -22.34 12.02
C GLY A 142 11.71 -21.57 10.81
N LEU A 143 11.79 -20.24 10.91
CA LEU A 143 12.36 -19.38 9.86
C LEU A 143 13.85 -19.67 9.65
N ALA A 144 14.63 -19.81 10.73
CA ALA A 144 16.06 -20.13 10.65
C ALA A 144 16.30 -21.49 9.99
N ALA A 145 15.57 -22.52 10.41
CA ALA A 145 15.66 -23.86 9.83
C ALA A 145 15.30 -23.85 8.33
N THR A 146 14.24 -23.13 7.95
CA THR A 146 13.83 -22.98 6.55
C THR A 146 14.89 -22.25 5.73
N ALA A 147 15.44 -21.15 6.24
CA ALA A 147 16.50 -20.39 5.58
C ALA A 147 17.77 -21.24 5.39
N ILE A 148 18.18 -22.02 6.41
CA ILE A 148 19.30 -22.95 6.32
C ILE A 148 19.02 -24.03 5.28
N ALA A 149 17.83 -24.64 5.28
CA ALA A 149 17.48 -25.67 4.30
C ALA A 149 17.55 -25.16 2.86
N LEU A 150 16.96 -23.98 2.58
CA LEU A 150 17.06 -23.35 1.26
C LEU A 150 18.51 -22.99 0.90
N GLY A 151 19.28 -22.46 1.85
CA GLY A 151 20.70 -22.17 1.67
C GLY A 151 21.52 -23.42 1.33
N LEU A 152 21.29 -24.54 2.02
CA LEU A 152 21.94 -25.81 1.76
C LEU A 152 21.61 -26.35 0.37
N VAL A 153 20.34 -26.25 -0.07
CA VAL A 153 19.95 -26.63 -1.44
C VAL A 153 20.75 -25.85 -2.47
N VAL A 154 20.88 -24.52 -2.29
CA VAL A 154 21.65 -23.65 -3.19
C VAL A 154 23.14 -24.02 -3.17
N VAL A 155 23.75 -24.10 -1.99
CA VAL A 155 25.18 -24.35 -1.82
C VAL A 155 25.57 -25.73 -2.36
N ILE A 156 24.82 -26.78 -2.02
CA ILE A 156 25.10 -28.15 -2.49
C ILE A 156 25.00 -28.23 -4.02
N SER A 157 23.94 -27.65 -4.61
CA SER A 157 23.78 -27.62 -6.06
C SER A 157 24.93 -26.90 -6.78
N VAL A 158 25.41 -25.77 -6.24
CA VAL A 158 26.52 -25.01 -6.81
C VAL A 158 27.85 -25.77 -6.66
N LEU A 159 28.13 -26.32 -5.48
CA LEU A 159 29.36 -27.07 -5.20
C LEU A 159 29.47 -28.35 -6.02
N ARG A 160 28.36 -29.05 -6.27
CA ARG A 160 28.33 -30.23 -7.15
C ARG A 160 28.75 -29.94 -8.58
N LYS A 161 28.59 -28.70 -9.03
CA LYS A 161 28.99 -28.26 -10.37
C LYS A 161 30.40 -27.64 -10.42
N ARG A 162 31.18 -27.67 -9.33
CA ARG A 162 32.50 -27.04 -9.25
C ARG A 162 33.45 -27.40 -10.39
N SER A 163 33.46 -28.67 -10.83
CA SER A 163 34.32 -29.15 -11.91
C SER A 163 33.91 -28.59 -13.28
N GLU A 164 32.67 -28.13 -13.43
CA GLU A 164 32.12 -27.55 -14.66
C GLU A 164 32.12 -26.01 -14.65
N TRP A 165 32.65 -25.35 -13.62
CA TRP A 165 32.50 -23.89 -13.49
C TRP A 165 33.07 -23.11 -14.68
N ALA A 166 34.23 -23.50 -15.21
CA ALA A 166 34.80 -22.86 -16.39
C ALA A 166 33.84 -22.94 -17.59
N SER A 167 33.26 -24.12 -17.85
CA SER A 167 32.31 -24.31 -18.95
C SER A 167 30.98 -23.61 -18.71
N LEU A 168 30.52 -23.53 -17.46
CA LEU A 168 29.31 -22.81 -17.08
C LEU A 168 29.48 -21.29 -17.27
N ILE A 169 30.63 -20.75 -16.88
CA ILE A 169 30.99 -19.35 -17.10
C ILE A 169 31.04 -19.07 -18.61
N GLU A 170 31.70 -19.90 -19.40
CA GLU A 170 31.77 -19.74 -20.84
C GLU A 170 30.39 -19.81 -21.51
N ARG A 171 29.55 -20.77 -21.11
CA ARG A 171 28.15 -20.86 -21.55
C ARG A 171 27.36 -19.60 -21.18
N GLY A 172 27.50 -19.11 -19.96
CA GLY A 172 26.84 -17.90 -19.49
C GLY A 172 27.30 -16.65 -20.24
N ARG A 173 28.59 -16.58 -20.60
CA ARG A 173 29.19 -15.49 -21.37
C ARG A 173 28.67 -15.50 -22.81
N THR A 174 28.65 -16.68 -23.43
CA THR A 174 28.08 -16.91 -24.78
C THR A 174 26.59 -16.60 -24.84
N ALA A 175 25.82 -17.00 -23.82
CA ALA A 175 24.41 -16.67 -23.69
C ALA A 175 24.15 -15.20 -23.30
N ARG A 176 25.19 -14.45 -22.92
CA ARG A 176 25.12 -13.08 -22.40
C ARG A 176 24.14 -12.96 -21.24
N ILE A 177 24.27 -13.84 -20.25
CA ILE A 177 23.45 -13.83 -19.02
C ILE A 177 24.26 -13.46 -17.77
N LEU A 178 25.59 -13.56 -17.79
CA LEU A 178 26.43 -13.26 -16.62
C LEU A 178 26.24 -11.83 -16.11
N GLY A 179 26.09 -10.85 -17.00
CA GLY A 179 25.82 -9.47 -16.62
C GLY A 179 24.47 -9.31 -15.89
N LEU A 180 23.42 -10.01 -16.36
CA LEU A 180 22.11 -10.00 -15.71
C LEU A 180 22.16 -10.66 -14.33
N LEU A 181 22.83 -11.81 -14.21
CA LEU A 181 23.00 -12.51 -12.94
C LEU A 181 23.83 -11.70 -11.93
N SER A 182 24.88 -11.03 -12.40
CA SER A 182 25.71 -10.17 -11.55
C SER A 182 24.93 -8.96 -11.05
N LEU A 183 24.17 -8.31 -11.94
CA LEU A 183 23.29 -7.21 -11.57
C LEU A 183 22.22 -7.68 -10.57
N ALA A 184 21.57 -8.82 -10.84
CA ALA A 184 20.57 -9.40 -9.95
C ALA A 184 21.13 -9.64 -8.55
N ALA A 185 22.30 -10.27 -8.44
CA ALA A 185 22.96 -10.52 -7.17
C ALA A 185 23.25 -9.22 -6.41
N VAL A 186 23.83 -8.22 -7.06
CA VAL A 186 24.13 -6.92 -6.45
C VAL A 186 22.85 -6.23 -5.96
N LEU A 187 21.82 -6.14 -6.79
CA LEU A 187 20.57 -5.45 -6.45
C LEU A 187 19.78 -6.16 -5.34
N VAL A 188 19.77 -7.49 -5.32
CA VAL A 188 19.15 -8.27 -4.23
C VAL A 188 19.92 -8.13 -2.91
N LEU A 189 21.25 -7.97 -2.96
CA LEU A 189 22.04 -7.64 -1.77
C LEU A 189 21.76 -6.22 -1.28
N LEU A 190 21.64 -5.25 -2.20
CA LEU A 190 21.28 -3.87 -1.85
C LEU A 190 19.92 -3.77 -1.14
N ARG A 191 18.98 -4.68 -1.42
CA ARG A 191 17.69 -4.78 -0.68
C ARG A 191 17.87 -5.00 0.82
N GLN A 192 18.98 -5.60 1.25
CA GLN A 192 19.21 -5.89 2.67
C GLN A 192 19.58 -4.65 3.47
N PHE A 193 20.06 -3.60 2.80
CA PHE A 193 20.56 -2.38 3.43
C PHE A 193 19.58 -1.22 3.19
N GLU A 194 19.24 -0.50 4.27
CA GLU A 194 18.66 0.83 4.12
C GLU A 194 19.78 1.82 3.82
N ILE A 195 19.53 2.79 2.95
CA ILE A 195 20.50 3.86 2.67
C ILE A 195 20.25 4.97 3.70
N PRO A 196 21.13 5.17 4.70
CA PRO A 196 20.90 6.16 5.74
C PRO A 196 20.77 7.57 5.16
N GLY A 197 19.81 8.35 5.64
CA GLY A 197 19.60 9.73 5.20
C GLY A 197 18.92 9.89 3.84
N VAL A 198 18.55 8.81 3.15
CA VAL A 198 17.82 8.87 1.87
C VAL A 198 16.34 8.58 2.10
N GLU A 199 15.52 9.63 2.05
CA GLU A 199 14.06 9.51 2.02
C GLU A 199 13.54 9.23 0.59
N PRO A 200 12.42 8.50 0.44
CA PRO A 200 11.72 7.76 1.49
C PRO A 200 12.47 6.48 1.89
N VAL A 201 12.55 6.21 3.20
CA VAL A 201 13.17 4.98 3.74
C VAL A 201 12.45 3.75 3.17
N GLY A 202 13.20 2.73 2.74
CA GLY A 202 12.67 1.51 2.12
C GLY A 202 12.35 1.61 0.63
N TYR A 203 12.28 2.81 0.04
CA TYR A 203 11.94 2.97 -1.39
C TYR A 203 12.95 2.32 -2.33
N TRP A 204 14.22 2.75 -2.25
CA TRP A 204 15.28 2.25 -3.13
C TRP A 204 15.64 0.79 -2.89
N PRO A 205 15.71 0.28 -1.64
CA PRO A 205 15.90 -1.15 -1.41
C PRO A 205 14.84 -2.02 -2.09
N ARG A 206 13.56 -1.60 -2.07
CA ARG A 206 12.46 -2.34 -2.69
C ARG A 206 12.51 -2.30 -4.21
N TRP A 207 12.82 -1.15 -4.81
CA TRP A 207 13.09 -1.07 -6.25
C TRP A 207 14.32 -1.89 -6.67
N SER A 208 15.38 -1.88 -5.87
CA SER A 208 16.57 -2.72 -6.10
C SER A 208 16.16 -4.19 -6.13
N PHE A 209 15.35 -4.64 -5.17
CA PHE A 209 14.84 -6.01 -5.17
C PHE A 209 14.02 -6.33 -6.42
N LEU A 210 13.09 -5.46 -6.80
CA LEU A 210 12.25 -5.64 -7.99
C LEU A 210 13.09 -5.74 -9.28
N LEU A 211 14.03 -4.82 -9.47
CA LEU A 211 14.95 -4.81 -10.62
C LEU A 211 15.88 -6.03 -10.60
N GLY A 212 16.31 -6.47 -9.41
CA GLY A 212 17.11 -7.67 -9.22
C GLY A 212 16.36 -8.94 -9.63
N LEU A 213 15.10 -9.09 -9.21
CA LEU A 213 14.22 -10.19 -9.62
C LEU A 213 13.97 -10.16 -11.12
N LEU A 214 13.70 -8.98 -11.69
CA LEU A 214 13.48 -8.83 -13.13
C LEU A 214 14.73 -9.23 -13.92
N ALA A 215 15.93 -8.82 -13.49
CA ALA A 215 17.19 -9.22 -14.11
C ALA A 215 17.42 -10.73 -14.02
N PHE A 216 17.06 -11.33 -12.88
CA PHE A 216 17.14 -12.77 -12.67
C PHE A 216 16.19 -13.55 -13.59
N ASP A 217 14.93 -13.15 -13.67
CA ASP A 217 13.93 -13.77 -14.56
C ASP A 217 14.33 -13.68 -16.03
N LEU A 218 14.85 -12.53 -16.46
CA LEU A 218 15.37 -12.34 -17.81
C LEU A 218 16.57 -13.26 -18.10
N ALA A 219 17.42 -13.51 -17.09
CA ALA A 219 18.51 -14.47 -17.22
C ALA A 219 17.99 -15.92 -17.32
N LEU A 220 17.01 -16.31 -16.49
CA LEU A 220 16.38 -17.63 -16.53
C LEU A 220 15.67 -17.87 -17.87
N LEU A 221 14.92 -16.88 -18.35
CA LEU A 221 14.21 -16.97 -19.63
C LEU A 221 15.18 -17.14 -20.81
N LYS A 222 16.36 -16.52 -20.75
CA LYS A 222 17.41 -16.73 -21.77
C LYS A 222 18.12 -18.07 -21.63
N ALA A 223 18.23 -18.59 -20.41
CA ALA A 223 18.90 -19.85 -20.12
C ALA A 223 18.01 -21.08 -20.32
N ILE A 224 16.68 -20.90 -20.36
CA ILE A 224 15.72 -22.01 -20.42
C ILE A 224 16.04 -22.93 -21.62
N PRO A 225 16.16 -24.26 -21.40
CA PRO A 225 16.43 -25.19 -22.49
C PRO A 225 15.32 -25.09 -23.54
N LYS A 226 15.71 -25.05 -24.82
CA LYS A 226 14.72 -25.14 -25.90
C LYS A 226 14.11 -26.55 -25.88
N PRO A 227 12.79 -26.70 -25.76
CA PRO A 227 12.18 -28.01 -25.83
C PRO A 227 12.44 -28.64 -27.22
N PRO A 228 12.67 -29.97 -27.30
CA PRO A 228 12.67 -30.66 -28.59
C PRO A 228 11.33 -30.44 -29.29
N ALA A 229 11.32 -30.39 -30.63
CA ALA A 229 10.17 -30.03 -31.48
C ALA A 229 8.82 -30.45 -30.85
N PRO A 230 8.13 -29.53 -30.15
CA PRO A 230 7.11 -29.95 -29.22
C PRO A 230 5.80 -30.18 -29.99
N SER A 231 5.09 -31.25 -29.66
CA SER A 231 3.72 -31.40 -30.13
C SER A 231 2.88 -30.24 -29.58
N ARG A 232 1.93 -29.72 -30.37
CA ARG A 232 1.05 -28.61 -29.96
C ARG A 232 0.39 -28.87 -28.59
N ILE A 233 0.02 -30.12 -28.33
CA ILE A 233 -0.58 -30.57 -27.06
C ILE A 233 0.40 -30.42 -25.89
N ARG A 234 1.68 -30.79 -26.04
CA ARG A 234 2.69 -30.65 -24.98
C ARG A 234 2.98 -29.18 -24.66
N VAL A 235 2.99 -28.32 -25.67
CA VAL A 235 3.14 -26.87 -25.45
C VAL A 235 1.94 -26.32 -24.68
N ALA A 236 0.72 -26.60 -25.14
CA ALA A 236 -0.49 -26.10 -24.51
C ALA A 236 -0.64 -26.59 -23.05
N THR A 237 -0.37 -27.87 -22.79
CA THR A 237 -0.42 -28.43 -21.44
C THR A 237 0.65 -27.85 -20.52
N SER A 238 1.89 -27.70 -21.00
CA SER A 238 2.97 -27.08 -20.21
C SER A 238 2.67 -25.62 -19.89
N LEU A 239 2.15 -24.84 -20.85
CA LEU A 239 1.75 -23.45 -20.61
C LEU A 239 0.56 -23.36 -19.65
N GLY A 240 -0.45 -24.22 -19.81
CA GLY A 240 -1.62 -24.27 -18.92
C GLY A 240 -1.23 -24.57 -17.48
N LEU A 241 -0.40 -25.60 -17.26
CA LEU A 241 0.08 -25.97 -15.92
C LEU A 241 0.98 -24.89 -15.32
N SER A 242 1.90 -24.31 -16.10
CA SER A 242 2.80 -23.25 -15.64
C SER A 242 2.02 -22.01 -15.19
N SER A 243 1.01 -21.61 -15.96
CA SER A 243 0.13 -20.50 -15.62
C SER A 243 -0.69 -20.78 -14.35
N LEU A 244 -1.19 -22.00 -14.18
CA LEU A 244 -1.94 -22.40 -12.98
C LEU A 244 -1.04 -22.37 -11.74
N VAL A 245 0.18 -22.91 -11.82
CA VAL A 245 1.15 -22.88 -10.72
C VAL A 245 1.54 -21.45 -10.38
N TRP A 246 1.83 -20.63 -11.40
CA TRP A 246 2.12 -19.21 -11.20
C TRP A 246 0.98 -18.49 -10.48
N PHE A 247 -0.27 -18.68 -10.95
CA PHE A 247 -1.45 -18.07 -10.33
C PHE A 247 -1.63 -18.51 -8.87
N ALA A 248 -1.43 -19.80 -8.57
CA ALA A 248 -1.52 -20.32 -7.21
C ALA A 248 -0.46 -19.71 -6.28
N LEU A 249 0.79 -19.59 -6.75
CA LEU A 249 1.88 -18.96 -5.99
C LEU A 249 1.60 -17.48 -5.73
N VAL A 250 1.08 -16.77 -6.74
CA VAL A 250 0.70 -15.36 -6.64
C VAL A 250 -0.45 -15.18 -5.63
N ALA A 251 -1.50 -15.99 -5.73
CA ALA A 251 -2.63 -15.94 -4.81
C ALA A 251 -2.19 -16.23 -3.37
N GLY A 252 -1.32 -17.23 -3.19
CA GLY A 252 -0.70 -17.56 -1.90
C GLY A 252 0.13 -16.41 -1.33
N GLY A 253 1.00 -15.79 -2.14
CA GLY A 253 1.83 -14.66 -1.74
C GLY A 253 1.02 -13.42 -1.37
N ILE A 254 -0.03 -13.10 -2.15
CA ILE A 254 -0.97 -12.02 -1.84
C ILE A 254 -1.74 -12.32 -0.56
N GLY A 255 -2.20 -13.56 -0.36
CA GLY A 255 -2.87 -13.99 0.86
C GLY A 255 -1.98 -13.84 2.10
N LEU A 256 -0.69 -14.19 1.97
CA LEU A 256 0.30 -14.02 3.04
C LEU A 256 0.58 -12.54 3.33
N THR A 257 0.66 -11.70 2.29
CA THR A 257 0.82 -10.25 2.44
C THR A 257 -0.40 -9.63 3.13
N TRP A 258 -1.62 -10.05 2.75
CA TRP A 258 -2.85 -9.64 3.41
C TRP A 258 -2.87 -10.06 4.88
N TYR A 259 -2.43 -11.27 5.20
CA TYR A 259 -2.31 -11.69 6.60
C TYR A 259 -1.37 -10.77 7.38
N HIS A 260 -0.25 -10.30 6.79
CA HIS A 260 0.61 -9.32 7.44
C HIS A 260 -0.05 -7.95 7.60
N ARG A 261 -0.85 -7.51 6.64
CA ARG A 261 -1.54 -6.22 6.65
C ARG A 261 -3.06 -6.41 6.51
N PRO A 262 -3.73 -6.97 7.53
CA PRO A 262 -5.14 -7.37 7.46
C PRO A 262 -6.07 -6.15 7.37
N LEU A 263 -5.61 -5.02 7.90
CA LEU A 263 -6.26 -3.72 7.81
C LEU A 263 -5.51 -2.84 6.82
N SER A 264 -6.22 -2.35 5.79
CA SER A 264 -5.64 -1.47 4.79
C SER A 264 -5.16 -0.17 5.43
N ARG A 265 -3.94 0.27 5.07
CA ARG A 265 -3.31 1.49 5.61
C ARG A 265 -3.22 1.52 7.14
N LEU A 266 -3.11 0.35 7.78
CA LEU A 266 -2.83 0.28 9.20
C LEU A 266 -1.46 0.91 9.50
N ARG A 267 -1.44 1.85 10.44
CA ARG A 267 -0.23 2.53 10.88
C ARG A 267 -0.33 2.87 12.36
N THR A 268 0.76 2.65 13.09
CA THR A 268 0.90 3.13 14.46
C THR A 268 1.18 4.64 14.48
N ILE A 269 0.38 5.38 15.22
CA ILE A 269 0.58 6.80 15.50
C ILE A 269 1.34 6.97 16.81
N VAL A 270 0.92 6.23 17.83
CA VAL A 270 1.60 6.14 19.12
C VAL A 270 1.64 4.67 19.54
N PRO A 271 2.82 4.03 19.66
CA PRO A 271 2.94 2.61 19.97
C PRO A 271 2.13 2.20 21.20
N GLY A 272 1.32 1.15 21.06
CA GLY A 272 0.45 0.64 22.12
C GLY A 272 -0.70 1.56 22.53
N LYS A 273 -0.92 2.69 21.84
CA LYS A 273 -1.96 3.67 22.22
C LYS A 273 -2.90 4.01 21.08
N ILE A 274 -2.38 4.43 19.93
CA ILE A 274 -3.19 4.97 18.83
C ILE A 274 -2.70 4.39 17.51
N TYR A 275 -3.64 3.81 16.78
CA TYR A 275 -3.48 3.24 15.45
C TYR A 275 -4.49 3.87 14.52
N ILE A 276 -4.13 4.00 13.24
CA ILE A 276 -5.04 4.45 12.19
C ILE A 276 -5.19 3.38 11.12
N SER A 277 -6.36 3.23 10.52
CA SER A 277 -6.56 2.35 9.36
C SER A 277 -7.66 2.86 8.44
N ALA A 278 -7.77 2.24 7.26
CA ALA A 278 -8.99 2.30 6.46
C ALA A 278 -10.09 1.49 7.15
N MET A 279 -11.30 1.58 6.61
CA MET A 279 -12.44 0.90 7.17
C MET A 279 -12.17 -0.60 7.28
N PRO A 280 -12.30 -1.16 8.49
CA PRO A 280 -11.85 -2.51 8.73
C PRO A 280 -12.94 -3.51 8.31
N THR A 281 -12.52 -4.68 7.82
CA THR A 281 -13.44 -5.83 7.63
C THR A 281 -13.42 -6.68 8.90
N LYS A 282 -14.48 -7.45 9.17
CA LYS A 282 -14.53 -8.37 10.33
C LYS A 282 -13.30 -9.27 10.40
N ARG A 283 -12.97 -9.96 9.30
CA ARG A 283 -11.77 -10.81 9.20
C ARG A 283 -10.48 -10.04 9.47
N GLY A 284 -10.42 -8.78 9.03
CA GLY A 284 -9.29 -7.90 9.29
C GLY A 284 -9.15 -7.53 10.76
N LEU A 285 -10.29 -7.24 11.41
CA LEU A 285 -10.37 -6.97 12.85
C LEU A 285 -10.00 -8.18 13.69
N GLU A 286 -10.45 -9.39 13.34
CA GLU A 286 -10.09 -10.62 14.06
C GLU A 286 -8.57 -10.81 14.13
N VAL A 287 -7.89 -10.65 12.98
CA VAL A 287 -6.43 -10.77 12.92
C VAL A 287 -5.75 -9.62 13.67
N ALA A 288 -6.21 -8.38 13.50
CA ALA A 288 -5.61 -7.22 14.14
C ALA A 288 -5.85 -7.19 15.66
N GLN A 289 -7.01 -7.64 16.13
CA GLN A 289 -7.36 -7.74 17.55
C GLN A 289 -6.49 -8.77 18.27
N GLY A 290 -6.21 -9.90 17.61
CA GLY A 290 -5.27 -10.90 18.14
C GLY A 290 -3.84 -10.39 18.30
N ARG A 291 -3.49 -9.26 17.66
CA ARG A 291 -2.15 -8.64 17.74
C ARG A 291 -2.09 -7.45 18.69
N HIS A 292 -3.09 -6.58 18.60
CA HIS A 292 -3.05 -5.25 19.23
C HIS A 292 -4.03 -5.11 20.39
N HIS A 293 -5.00 -6.03 20.55
CA HIS A 293 -5.98 -6.00 21.63
C HIS A 293 -6.66 -4.64 21.79
N PHE A 294 -7.21 -4.08 20.71
CA PHE A 294 -7.88 -2.79 20.73
C PHE A 294 -9.01 -2.77 21.77
N LYS A 295 -9.10 -1.68 22.51
CA LYS A 295 -10.17 -1.42 23.49
C LYS A 295 -11.21 -0.45 22.97
N THR A 296 -10.83 0.41 22.02
CA THR A 296 -11.73 1.40 21.44
C THR A 296 -11.56 1.47 19.92
N ILE A 297 -12.67 1.58 19.20
CA ILE A 297 -12.74 1.90 17.78
C ILE A 297 -13.42 3.27 17.62
N ILE A 298 -12.78 4.16 16.86
CA ILE A 298 -13.31 5.48 16.52
C ILE A 298 -13.56 5.52 15.01
N ASN A 299 -14.83 5.53 14.60
CA ASN A 299 -15.23 5.68 13.20
C ASN A 299 -15.52 7.14 12.88
N LEU A 300 -14.63 7.78 12.12
CA LEU A 300 -14.77 9.16 11.66
C LEU A 300 -15.68 9.30 10.42
N PHE A 301 -16.22 8.20 9.90
CA PHE A 301 -17.18 8.23 8.80
C PHE A 301 -18.62 8.46 9.32
N PRO A 302 -19.39 9.41 8.74
CA PRO A 302 -20.79 9.60 9.10
C PRO A 302 -21.63 8.50 8.44
N GLU A 303 -21.94 7.48 9.23
CA GLU A 303 -22.67 6.27 8.80
C GLU A 303 -24.18 6.46 8.66
N ASP A 304 -24.69 7.65 8.98
CA ASP A 304 -26.08 8.06 8.77
C ASP A 304 -26.33 8.69 7.39
N THR A 305 -25.32 8.68 6.52
CA THR A 305 -25.43 9.16 5.15
C THR A 305 -25.84 8.05 4.18
N PRO A 306 -26.37 8.37 2.99
CA PRO A 306 -26.59 7.38 1.92
C PRO A 306 -25.31 6.65 1.47
N LEU A 307 -24.14 7.15 1.87
CA LEU A 307 -22.82 6.55 1.61
C LEU A 307 -22.36 5.64 2.74
N ARG A 308 -23.24 5.28 3.68
CA ARG A 308 -22.95 4.33 4.76
C ARG A 308 -22.28 3.06 4.26
N SER A 309 -21.42 2.51 5.09
CA SER A 309 -20.72 1.29 4.76
C SER A 309 -21.65 0.07 4.81
N PRO A 310 -21.57 -0.84 3.82
CA PRO A 310 -22.28 -2.11 3.89
C PRO A 310 -21.71 -3.06 4.96
N ILE A 311 -20.44 -2.86 5.38
CA ILE A 311 -19.76 -3.73 6.35
C ILE A 311 -19.82 -3.21 7.80
N LEU A 312 -20.43 -2.05 8.03
CA LEU A 312 -20.63 -1.48 9.37
C LEU A 312 -21.34 -2.46 10.35
N PRO A 313 -22.40 -3.21 9.96
CA PRO A 313 -23.03 -4.15 10.89
C PRO A 313 -22.06 -5.18 11.45
N ASP A 314 -21.15 -5.69 10.63
CA ASP A 314 -20.15 -6.68 11.04
C ASP A 314 -19.11 -6.07 12.00
N GLU A 315 -18.72 -4.81 11.76
CA GLU A 315 -17.82 -4.06 12.64
C GLU A 315 -18.44 -3.80 14.02
N LEU A 316 -19.70 -3.35 14.06
CA LEU A 316 -20.43 -3.14 15.32
C LEU A 316 -20.63 -4.45 16.08
N GLN A 317 -20.97 -5.52 15.37
CA GLN A 317 -21.09 -6.85 15.96
C GLN A 317 -19.76 -7.30 16.56
N PHE A 318 -18.66 -7.18 15.80
CA PHE A 318 -17.33 -7.54 16.28
C PHE A 318 -16.94 -6.73 17.53
N ALA A 319 -17.18 -5.43 17.54
CA ALA A 319 -16.88 -4.58 18.68
C ALA A 319 -17.64 -5.03 19.92
N LYS A 320 -18.94 -5.33 19.78
CA LYS A 320 -19.78 -5.85 20.88
C LYS A 320 -19.28 -7.20 21.39
N GLU A 321 -18.96 -8.15 20.49
CA GLU A 321 -18.48 -9.49 20.84
C GLU A 321 -17.15 -9.47 21.60
N ASN A 322 -16.31 -8.47 21.34
CA ASN A 322 -14.98 -8.33 21.94
C ASN A 322 -14.90 -7.29 23.07
N GLY A 323 -16.04 -6.73 23.51
CA GLY A 323 -16.08 -5.71 24.56
C GLY A 323 -15.35 -4.41 24.19
N ILE A 324 -15.29 -4.09 22.90
CA ILE A 324 -14.63 -2.89 22.37
C ILE A 324 -15.60 -1.72 22.39
N GLN A 325 -15.17 -0.60 22.97
CA GLN A 325 -15.93 0.65 22.92
C GLN A 325 -15.96 1.18 21.49
N TYR A 326 -17.14 1.34 20.90
CA TYR A 326 -17.29 1.91 19.56
C TYR A 326 -17.82 3.35 19.64
N VAL A 327 -17.14 4.29 18.97
CA VAL A 327 -17.52 5.71 18.92
C VAL A 327 -17.66 6.14 17.46
N GLY A 328 -18.89 6.45 17.04
CA GLY A 328 -19.21 6.85 15.66
C GLY A 328 -19.36 8.35 15.48
N SER A 329 -18.95 8.86 14.31
CA SER A 329 -19.15 10.26 13.94
C SER A 329 -20.64 10.61 13.84
N PRO A 330 -21.08 11.75 14.39
CA PRO A 330 -22.46 12.21 14.27
C PRO A 330 -22.75 12.87 12.90
N ALA A 331 -24.03 12.98 12.53
CA ALA A 331 -24.50 13.67 11.32
C ALA A 331 -24.31 15.18 11.34
N ASP A 332 -24.58 15.80 12.50
CA ASP A 332 -24.71 17.25 12.60
C ASP A 332 -23.41 17.92 13.08
N GLU A 333 -23.28 19.21 12.77
CA GLU A 333 -22.03 19.95 12.99
C GLU A 333 -21.77 20.29 14.46
N GLU A 334 -22.82 20.53 15.26
CA GLU A 334 -22.65 20.85 16.68
C GLU A 334 -22.11 19.63 17.41
N SER A 335 -22.73 18.47 17.17
CA SER A 335 -22.25 17.18 17.62
C SER A 335 -20.87 16.85 17.06
N SER A 336 -20.51 17.31 15.85
CA SER A 336 -19.17 17.08 15.27
C SER A 336 -18.04 17.73 16.06
N ASN A 337 -18.25 18.93 16.62
CA ASN A 337 -17.24 19.56 17.48
C ASN A 337 -17.09 18.80 18.81
N GLN A 338 -18.22 18.44 19.43
CA GLN A 338 -18.23 17.65 20.67
C GLN A 338 -17.59 16.27 20.45
N PHE A 339 -17.84 15.64 19.30
CA PHE A 339 -17.22 14.38 18.90
C PHE A 339 -15.71 14.51 18.73
N LEU A 340 -15.23 15.60 18.11
CA LEU A 340 -13.79 15.84 18.02
C LEU A 340 -13.18 15.98 19.43
N ASP A 341 -13.81 16.75 20.31
CA ASP A 341 -13.31 16.94 21.68
C ASP A 341 -13.34 15.62 22.48
N GLN A 342 -14.40 14.83 22.34
CA GLN A 342 -14.54 13.49 22.94
C GLN A 342 -13.43 12.54 22.46
N THR A 343 -13.19 12.48 21.14
CA THR A 343 -12.18 11.58 20.58
C THR A 343 -10.75 12.00 20.94
N LEU A 344 -10.48 13.30 21.07
CA LEU A 344 -9.21 13.80 21.58
C LEU A 344 -9.02 13.51 23.08
N ALA A 345 -10.10 13.51 23.87
CA ALA A 345 -10.06 13.10 25.26
C ALA A 345 -9.78 11.59 25.39
N LEU A 346 -10.47 10.75 24.62
CA LEU A 346 -10.21 9.30 24.56
C LEU A 346 -8.76 9.00 24.14
N ALA A 347 -8.22 9.75 23.16
CA ALA A 347 -6.82 9.61 22.75
C ALA A 347 -5.80 9.87 23.87
N GLN A 348 -6.21 10.48 24.97
CA GLN A 348 -5.41 10.75 26.16
C GLN A 348 -5.74 9.82 27.36
N ASP A 349 -6.79 9.00 27.25
CA ASP A 349 -7.25 8.10 28.32
C ASP A 349 -6.57 6.72 28.23
N PRO A 350 -5.76 6.31 29.22
CA PRO A 350 -5.14 4.99 29.26
C PRO A 350 -6.13 3.81 29.27
N ASN A 351 -7.36 4.02 29.74
CA ASN A 351 -8.38 2.98 29.75
C ASN A 351 -8.95 2.70 28.35
N ALA A 352 -8.87 3.68 27.44
CA ALA A 352 -9.29 3.55 26.06
C ALA A 352 -8.20 2.93 25.15
N TRP A 353 -6.94 2.86 25.61
CA TRP A 353 -5.84 2.34 24.81
C TRP A 353 -5.75 0.81 24.82
N PRO A 354 -5.46 0.16 23.67
CA PRO A 354 -5.17 0.76 22.37
C PRO A 354 -6.42 1.15 21.55
N ILE A 355 -6.34 2.28 20.82
CA ILE A 355 -7.42 2.84 20.00
C ILE A 355 -7.13 2.60 18.51
N LEU A 356 -8.13 2.11 17.78
CA LEU A 356 -8.14 2.08 16.32
C LEU A 356 -9.03 3.21 15.78
N VAL A 357 -8.43 4.18 15.09
CA VAL A 357 -9.15 5.28 14.45
C VAL A 357 -9.23 5.04 12.95
N HIS A 358 -10.42 5.08 12.36
CA HIS A 358 -10.59 4.88 10.94
C HIS A 358 -11.61 5.82 10.32
N CYS A 359 -11.61 5.86 9.00
CA CYS A 359 -12.69 6.36 8.17
C CYS A 359 -12.78 5.40 6.97
N HIS A 360 -13.48 5.76 5.89
CA HIS A 360 -13.57 4.87 4.73
C HIS A 360 -12.20 4.44 4.16
N GLY A 361 -11.40 5.38 3.67
CA GLY A 361 -10.12 5.06 3.01
C GLY A 361 -8.84 5.35 3.80
N CYS A 362 -8.94 5.87 5.03
CA CYS A 362 -7.80 6.45 5.78
C CYS A 362 -6.99 7.48 5.00
N MET A 363 -7.66 8.24 4.13
CA MET A 363 -7.01 9.25 3.29
C MET A 363 -7.27 10.65 3.80
N ASP A 364 -8.51 10.95 4.21
CA ASP A 364 -8.94 12.33 4.46
C ASP A 364 -9.16 12.60 5.95
N ARG A 365 -10.26 12.07 6.51
CA ARG A 365 -10.68 12.35 7.89
C ARG A 365 -9.72 11.77 8.93
N THR A 366 -9.25 10.54 8.73
CA THR A 366 -8.33 9.91 9.69
C THR A 366 -6.98 10.61 9.76
N PRO A 367 -6.29 10.92 8.64
CA PRO A 367 -5.06 11.72 8.72
C PRO A 367 -5.32 13.16 9.19
N ALA A 368 -6.48 13.75 8.88
CA ALA A 368 -6.82 15.07 9.39
C ALA A 368 -6.99 15.08 10.92
N TRP A 369 -7.73 14.12 11.48
CA TRP A 369 -7.88 13.90 12.93
C TRP A 369 -6.53 13.62 13.58
N MET A 370 -5.72 12.74 12.98
CA MET A 370 -4.36 12.46 13.43
C MET A 370 -3.55 13.74 13.54
N GLY A 371 -3.57 14.60 12.52
CA GLY A 371 -2.83 15.85 12.56
C GLY A 371 -3.37 16.86 13.58
N ILE A 372 -4.69 16.90 13.82
CA ILE A 372 -5.27 17.68 14.93
C ILE A 372 -4.75 17.18 16.28
N TYR A 373 -4.75 15.86 16.51
CA TYR A 373 -4.19 15.24 17.71
C TYR A 373 -2.69 15.54 17.87
N ARG A 374 -1.88 15.34 16.81
CA ARG A 374 -0.44 15.65 16.80
C ARG A 374 -0.17 17.11 17.13
N PHE A 375 -0.98 18.01 16.57
CA PHE A 375 -0.87 19.43 16.86
C PHE A 375 -1.27 19.69 18.31
N ILE A 376 -2.54 19.52 18.67
CA ILE A 376 -3.09 19.97 19.96
C ILE A 376 -2.45 19.23 21.14
N VAL A 377 -2.37 17.89 21.08
CA VAL A 377 -1.97 17.07 22.21
C VAL A 377 -0.45 16.87 22.27
N GLN A 378 0.21 16.70 21.13
CA GLN A 378 1.64 16.31 21.12
C GLN A 378 2.62 17.45 20.85
N GLY A 379 2.17 18.68 20.63
CA GLY A 379 3.14 19.77 20.44
C GLY A 379 3.80 19.83 19.07
N LYS A 380 3.48 18.93 18.12
CA LYS A 380 4.17 18.88 16.82
C LYS A 380 3.86 20.07 15.89
N PRO A 381 4.83 20.63 15.17
CA PRO A 381 4.59 21.72 14.23
C PRO A 381 3.83 21.24 12.98
N LEU A 382 3.07 22.14 12.34
CA LEU A 382 2.18 21.78 11.23
C LEU A 382 2.91 21.30 9.98
N ASN A 383 4.11 21.79 9.69
CA ASN A 383 4.92 21.33 8.56
C ASN A 383 5.25 19.83 8.68
N GLU A 384 5.67 19.37 9.86
CA GLU A 384 5.94 17.95 10.13
C GLU A 384 4.68 17.10 10.05
N ILE A 385 3.56 17.62 10.56
CA ILE A 385 2.26 16.94 10.52
C ILE A 385 1.81 16.76 9.07
N LEU A 386 1.90 17.80 8.24
CA LEU A 386 1.47 17.73 6.84
C LEU A 386 2.40 16.82 6.02
N ALA A 387 3.70 16.81 6.30
CA ALA A 387 4.63 15.83 5.73
C ALA A 387 4.30 14.39 6.18
N GLU A 388 3.93 14.17 7.44
CA GLU A 388 3.48 12.87 7.96
C GLU A 388 2.21 12.40 7.25
N ILE A 389 1.26 13.31 7.01
CA ILE A 389 0.01 13.05 6.25
C ILE A 389 0.34 12.71 4.79
N GLU A 390 1.23 13.45 4.14
CA GLU A 390 1.65 13.19 2.75
C GLU A 390 2.28 11.81 2.61
N GLY A 391 3.19 11.47 3.52
CA GLY A 391 3.85 10.16 3.53
C GLY A 391 2.86 9.02 3.69
N HIS A 392 1.86 9.17 4.58
CA HIS A 392 0.79 8.18 4.76
C HIS A 392 -0.15 8.06 3.56
N ARG A 393 -0.55 9.20 3.00
CA ARG A 393 -1.52 9.24 1.90
C ARG A 393 -0.90 8.72 0.62
N GLY A 394 0.34 9.09 0.33
CA GLY A 394 0.91 9.03 -1.00
C GLY A 394 0.55 10.20 -1.89
N TYR A 395 -0.09 11.22 -1.32
CA TYR A 395 -0.64 12.38 -2.01
C TYR A 395 -0.60 13.59 -1.09
N ARG A 396 -0.62 14.78 -1.68
CA ARG A 396 -0.85 16.02 -0.94
C ARG A 396 -2.15 15.94 -0.11
N PRO A 397 -2.21 16.57 1.07
CA PRO A 397 -3.44 16.63 1.85
C PRO A 397 -4.57 17.21 0.99
N LYS A 398 -5.80 16.70 1.11
CA LYS A 398 -6.94 17.33 0.42
C LYS A 398 -7.08 18.78 0.85
N ALA A 399 -7.59 19.60 -0.04
CA ALA A 399 -7.87 21.01 0.25
C ALA A 399 -8.82 21.19 1.46
N SER A 400 -9.74 20.24 1.67
CA SER A 400 -10.60 20.21 2.87
C SER A 400 -9.83 20.10 4.18
N VAL A 401 -8.62 19.52 4.19
CA VAL A 401 -7.76 19.47 5.39
C VAL A 401 -7.23 20.87 5.71
N THR A 402 -6.79 21.63 4.70
CA THR A 402 -6.37 23.03 4.86
C THR A 402 -7.50 23.89 5.43
N LEU A 403 -8.71 23.79 4.85
CA LEU A 403 -9.88 24.52 5.35
C LEU A 403 -10.23 24.10 6.78
N LEU A 404 -10.22 22.79 7.06
CA LEU A 404 -10.49 22.26 8.39
C LEU A 404 -9.50 22.79 9.43
N TYR A 405 -8.20 22.81 9.13
CA TYR A 405 -7.19 23.27 10.08
C TYR A 405 -7.32 24.77 10.36
N ASN A 406 -7.59 25.57 9.33
CA ASN A 406 -7.86 27.00 9.47
C ASN A 406 -9.10 27.30 10.32
N ARG A 407 -10.06 26.36 10.40
CA ARG A 407 -11.27 26.48 11.21
C ARG A 407 -11.11 25.93 12.63
N VAL A 408 -10.48 24.76 12.78
CA VAL A 408 -10.49 23.97 14.02
C VAL A 408 -9.36 24.32 14.97
N LEU A 409 -8.17 24.59 14.45
CA LEU A 409 -6.98 24.83 15.28
C LEU A 409 -6.95 26.18 15.99
N PRO A 410 -7.35 27.33 15.37
CA PRO A 410 -7.33 28.61 16.07
C PRO A 410 -8.11 28.64 17.39
N PRO A 411 -9.36 28.14 17.49
CA PRO A 411 -10.08 28.17 18.76
C PRO A 411 -9.55 27.17 19.80
N ARG A 412 -8.83 26.12 19.38
CA ARG A 412 -8.35 25.06 20.30
C ARG A 412 -6.90 25.23 20.74
N ALA A 413 -6.09 25.95 19.97
CA ALA A 413 -4.68 26.22 20.27
C ALA A 413 -4.27 27.59 19.69
N PRO A 414 -4.89 28.71 20.13
CA PRO A 414 -4.79 30.01 19.47
C PRO A 414 -3.36 30.53 19.37
N GLU A 415 -2.63 30.54 20.48
CA GLU A 415 -1.27 31.07 20.53
C GLU A 415 -0.32 30.28 19.62
N ARG A 416 -0.38 28.95 19.70
CA ARG A 416 0.50 28.09 18.91
C ARG A 416 0.16 28.09 17.43
N TYR A 417 -1.13 28.09 17.09
CA TYR A 417 -1.56 28.21 15.70
C TYR A 417 -1.20 29.59 15.11
N ALA A 418 -1.23 30.66 15.91
CA ALA A 418 -0.77 31.98 15.48
C ALA A 418 0.76 32.04 15.28
N ALA A 419 1.52 31.33 16.13
CA ALA A 419 2.98 31.28 16.08
C ALA A 419 3.53 30.35 14.97
N ASP A 420 2.79 29.33 14.55
CA ASP A 420 3.25 28.38 13.53
C ASP A 420 3.31 29.03 12.13
N PRO A 421 4.49 29.06 11.47
CA PRO A 421 4.62 29.68 10.14
C PRO A 421 3.79 28.97 9.07
N THR A 422 3.58 27.66 9.22
CA THR A 422 2.78 26.86 8.29
C THR A 422 1.31 27.24 8.37
N ALA A 423 0.81 27.64 9.53
CA ALA A 423 -0.56 28.13 9.68
C ALA A 423 -0.82 29.37 8.81
N LYS A 424 0.15 30.29 8.71
CA LYS A 424 0.05 31.45 7.81
C LYS A 424 -0.02 31.03 6.35
N LEU A 425 0.80 30.06 5.94
CA LEU A 425 0.77 29.49 4.59
C LEU A 425 -0.59 28.84 4.29
N LEU A 426 -1.13 28.01 5.21
CA LEU A 426 -2.45 27.39 5.03
C LEU A 426 -3.58 28.41 4.89
N LYS A 427 -3.51 29.56 5.58
CA LYS A 427 -4.47 30.67 5.41
C LYS A 427 -4.37 31.29 4.02
N GLU A 428 -3.16 31.59 3.55
CA GLU A 428 -2.97 32.16 2.21
C GLU A 428 -3.41 31.17 1.12
N CYS A 429 -3.07 29.88 1.27
CA CYS A 429 -3.50 28.83 0.35
C CYS A 429 -5.03 28.69 0.24
N ALA A 430 -5.77 29.02 1.30
CA ALA A 430 -7.23 28.97 1.34
C ALA A 430 -7.91 30.30 0.93
N LYS A 431 -7.14 31.36 0.69
CA LYS A 431 -7.68 32.70 0.43
C LYS A 431 -8.59 32.71 -0.79
N GLY A 432 -9.74 33.36 -0.66
CA GLY A 432 -10.76 33.42 -1.72
C GLY A 432 -11.57 32.12 -1.90
N THR A 433 -11.31 31.09 -1.11
CA THR A 433 -12.16 29.89 -1.04
C THR A 433 -13.00 29.92 0.24
N PRO A 434 -14.34 29.99 0.14
CA PRO A 434 -15.18 29.96 1.33
C PRO A 434 -15.21 28.55 1.94
N ASP A 435 -15.12 28.46 3.27
CA ASP A 435 -15.31 27.19 3.99
C ASP A 435 -16.81 26.79 3.92
N PRO A 436 -17.15 25.63 3.33
CA PRO A 436 -18.54 25.17 3.24
C PRO A 436 -19.25 25.08 4.60
N ALA A 437 -18.53 24.74 5.67
CA ALA A 437 -19.13 24.65 7.00
C ALA A 437 -19.58 26.02 7.52
N LEU A 438 -18.84 27.08 7.20
CA LEU A 438 -19.23 28.45 7.55
C LEU A 438 -20.38 28.96 6.69
N GLN A 439 -20.43 28.57 5.42
CA GLN A 439 -21.54 28.91 4.53
C GLN A 439 -22.86 28.26 4.97
N ALA A 440 -22.82 26.99 5.36
CA ALA A 440 -24.00 26.25 5.81
C ALA A 440 -24.66 26.91 7.04
N LYS A 441 -23.85 27.41 7.99
CA LYS A 441 -24.36 28.19 9.14
C LYS A 441 -25.04 29.49 8.71
N GLY A 442 -24.43 30.21 7.78
CA GLY A 442 -25.02 31.43 7.21
C GLY A 442 -26.37 31.18 6.54
N ALA A 443 -26.46 30.11 5.73
CA ALA A 443 -27.69 29.73 5.05
C ALA A 443 -28.79 29.28 6.03
N ARG A 444 -28.46 28.44 7.03
CA ARG A 444 -29.39 28.02 8.09
C ARG A 444 -29.88 29.22 8.91
N ARG A 445 -28.97 30.11 9.33
CA ARG A 445 -29.34 31.32 10.09
C ARG A 445 -30.21 32.28 9.29
N ARG A 446 -29.95 32.44 7.98
CA ARG A 446 -30.81 33.24 7.09
C ARG A 446 -32.22 32.66 6.97
N ARG A 447 -32.35 31.33 6.84
CA ARG A 447 -33.67 30.66 6.84
C ARG A 447 -34.40 30.83 8.16
N ALA A 448 -33.72 30.59 9.29
CA ALA A 448 -34.29 30.78 10.63
C ALA A 448 -34.75 32.23 10.84
N ASN A 449 -33.96 33.22 10.41
CA ASN A 449 -34.35 34.63 10.50
C ASN A 449 -35.54 34.96 9.58
N GLN A 450 -35.63 34.37 8.38
CA GLN A 450 -36.78 34.56 7.48
C GLN A 450 -38.06 33.92 8.03
N GLU A 451 -37.95 32.81 8.77
CA GLU A 451 -39.08 32.17 9.45
C GLU A 451 -39.51 32.91 10.73
N ALA A 452 -38.58 33.61 11.38
CA ALA A 452 -38.84 34.42 12.57
C ALA A 452 -39.48 35.79 12.28
N VAL A 453 -39.48 36.26 11.01
CA VAL A 453 -40.28 37.43 10.62
C VAL A 453 -41.75 37.02 10.63
N PRO A 454 -42.63 37.69 11.42
CA PRO A 454 -44.05 37.36 11.47
C PRO A 454 -44.60 37.37 10.05
N ARG A 455 -45.14 36.24 9.59
CA ARG A 455 -45.83 36.18 8.30
C ARG A 455 -47.07 37.06 8.38
N VAL A 456 -46.94 38.32 8.01
CA VAL A 456 -48.06 39.19 7.68
C VAL A 456 -48.91 38.43 6.67
N SER A 457 -50.17 38.17 7.03
CA SER A 457 -51.06 37.25 6.34
C SER A 457 -51.29 37.67 4.88
N ARG A 458 -50.44 37.21 3.97
CA ARG A 458 -50.72 37.28 2.53
C ARG A 458 -51.69 36.15 2.19
N ARG A 459 -52.93 36.53 1.84
CA ARG A 459 -53.97 35.65 1.27
C ARG A 459 -53.34 34.72 0.22
N MET A 460 -53.48 33.42 0.43
CA MET A 460 -52.98 32.38 -0.48
C MET A 460 -53.83 32.34 -1.77
N GLY A 461 -53.17 32.53 -2.91
CA GLY A 461 -53.66 32.09 -4.23
C GLY A 461 -53.26 30.62 -4.51
N PRO A 462 -53.82 30.00 -5.56
CA PRO A 462 -53.74 28.55 -5.81
C PRO A 462 -52.30 28.07 -6.09
N ARG A 463 -51.95 26.93 -5.46
CA ARG A 463 -50.64 26.25 -5.48
C ARG A 463 -50.28 25.69 -6.87
N ALA A 464 -49.08 26.02 -7.36
CA ALA A 464 -48.44 25.31 -8.46
C ALA A 464 -47.56 24.15 -7.94
N GLN A 465 -47.62 23.00 -8.63
CA GLN A 465 -46.88 21.77 -8.33
C GLN A 465 -45.38 21.94 -8.65
N LEU A 466 -44.51 21.50 -7.74
CA LEU A 466 -43.05 21.46 -7.92
C LEU A 466 -42.61 20.14 -8.57
N PRO A 467 -41.59 20.14 -9.44
CA PRO A 467 -41.14 18.95 -10.15
C PRO A 467 -40.21 18.06 -9.29
N ASN A 468 -40.36 16.75 -9.46
CA ASN A 468 -39.50 15.72 -8.89
C ASN A 468 -38.06 15.81 -9.43
N LEU A 469 -37.07 15.88 -8.53
CA LEU A 469 -35.65 15.80 -8.88
C LEU A 469 -35.17 14.36 -8.78
N THR A 470 -34.83 13.75 -9.92
CA THR A 470 -34.18 12.42 -10.01
C THR A 470 -32.66 12.54 -9.77
N PRO A 471 -32.00 11.55 -9.14
CA PRO A 471 -30.56 11.58 -8.89
C PRO A 471 -29.74 11.46 -10.19
N SER A 472 -28.55 12.07 -10.22
CA SER A 472 -27.68 12.04 -11.38
C SER A 472 -27.12 10.64 -11.69
N ARG A 473 -26.88 10.34 -12.97
CA ARG A 473 -26.34 9.04 -13.45
C ARG A 473 -24.98 8.67 -12.85
N ARG A 474 -24.17 9.67 -12.45
CA ARG A 474 -22.81 9.49 -11.90
C ARG A 474 -22.81 8.90 -10.49
N SER A 475 -23.82 9.20 -9.68
CA SER A 475 -23.98 8.61 -8.33
C SER A 475 -24.33 7.12 -8.39
N LEU A 476 -24.99 6.66 -9.47
CA LEU A 476 -25.34 5.26 -9.65
C LEU A 476 -24.15 4.39 -10.10
N GLU A 477 -23.23 4.93 -10.90
CA GLU A 477 -22.03 4.20 -11.34
C GLU A 477 -21.02 3.98 -10.20
N TYR A 478 -20.87 4.95 -9.30
CA TYR A 478 -20.00 4.82 -8.12
C TYR A 478 -20.56 3.80 -7.11
N GLN A 479 -21.88 3.72 -6.94
CA GLN A 479 -22.52 2.68 -6.12
C GLN A 479 -22.38 1.28 -6.73
N LYS A 480 -22.40 1.14 -8.06
CA LYS A 480 -22.20 -0.16 -8.74
C LYS A 480 -20.80 -0.74 -8.57
N THR A 481 -19.76 0.09 -8.48
CA THR A 481 -18.38 -0.40 -8.28
C THR A 481 -18.10 -0.84 -6.85
N LEU A 482 -18.87 -0.33 -5.88
CA LEU A 482 -18.73 -0.67 -4.46
C LEU A 482 -19.65 -1.82 -4.01
N SER A 483 -20.74 -2.07 -4.75
CA SER A 483 -21.71 -3.13 -4.43
C SER A 483 -21.48 -4.44 -5.19
N ASP A 484 -20.43 -4.55 -6.03
CA ASP A 484 -20.10 -5.80 -6.73
C ASP A 484 -19.54 -6.86 -5.74
N PRO A 485 -20.32 -7.88 -5.37
CA PRO A 485 -19.88 -8.91 -4.43
C PRO A 485 -18.83 -9.85 -5.05
N HIS A 486 -18.63 -9.81 -6.37
CA HIS A 486 -17.74 -10.71 -7.09
C HIS A 486 -16.26 -10.30 -7.02
N LEU A 487 -15.96 -9.08 -6.60
CA LEU A 487 -14.58 -8.64 -6.31
C LEU A 487 -14.06 -9.16 -4.96
N HIS A 488 -14.91 -9.77 -4.11
CA HIS A 488 -14.55 -10.25 -2.77
C HIS A 488 -14.88 -11.72 -2.49
N LYS A 489 -15.37 -12.49 -3.46
CA LYS A 489 -15.49 -13.95 -3.30
C LYS A 489 -14.12 -14.62 -3.51
N SER A 490 -13.36 -14.74 -2.42
CA SER A 490 -12.33 -15.77 -2.35
C SER A 490 -12.98 -17.15 -2.39
N ALA A 491 -12.42 -18.05 -3.20
CA ALA A 491 -12.86 -19.44 -3.30
C ALA A 491 -12.96 -20.10 -1.90
N PRO A 492 -13.98 -20.93 -1.64
CA PRO A 492 -14.01 -21.74 -0.44
C PRO A 492 -12.84 -22.73 -0.49
N LEU A 493 -11.90 -22.58 0.44
CA LEU A 493 -10.90 -23.60 0.73
C LEU A 493 -11.47 -24.46 1.86
N SER A 494 -11.97 -25.64 1.48
CA SER A 494 -12.20 -26.78 2.37
C SER A 494 -10.89 -27.47 2.71
#